data_AF-A0A8J6J1V8-F1
#
_entry.id   AF-A0A8J6J1V8-F1
#
_cell.length_a   1.000
_cell.length_b   1.000
_cell.length_c   1.000
_cell.angle_alpha   90.00
_cell.angle_beta   90.00
_cell.angle_gamma   90.00
#
_symmetry.space_group_name_H-M   'P 1'
#
loop_
_entity.id
_entity.type
_entity.pdbx_description
1 polymer ?
#
loop_
_entity_poly.entity_id
_entity_poly.type
_entity_poly.pdbx_seq_one_letter_code
_entity_poly.pdbx_strand_id
1 'polypeptide(L)'
;MLDALQPFLEDKKQTLALNGGDDPIRLILAYFSTDNQNIDELEKLKYNKALYRRLGWQDEEWFDVISSFYQVYCCGLAWVCSGKTCNDYGADWSDLDGGDLPPFRLEQDGTFKALFRLPDPQYTFVKKKTLAGKMLKPTTIYSAVSRELIARKSQYRELAALTHTVANFMPCPCFSYNALKGTREQVRDFLPLMADYAERQGNQEWKDWFLFNREKYCLEDYYYIYTGEDHTAHLKGIPFFRSQSLDHPLPRTEEELTECLDEMIKRIRVRACRLSGIPD
;
A
#
# COMPACT_ATOMS: atom_id res chain seq x y z
N MET A 1 -15.58 -8.61 22.02
CA MET A 1 -15.16 -7.45 21.20
C MET A 1 -14.10 -7.86 20.19
N LEU A 2 -12.99 -8.51 20.61
CA LEU A 2 -11.98 -9.05 19.69
C LEU A 2 -12.55 -10.04 18.65
N ASP A 3 -13.46 -10.92 19.05
CA ASP A 3 -14.08 -11.91 18.14
C ASP A 3 -14.90 -11.27 17.01
N ALA A 4 -15.48 -10.09 17.24
CA ALA A 4 -16.26 -9.37 16.23
C ALA A 4 -15.39 -8.64 15.19
N LEU A 5 -14.13 -8.36 15.53
CA LEU A 5 -13.15 -7.70 14.65
C LEU A 5 -12.48 -8.70 13.71
N GLN A 6 -12.32 -9.94 14.18
CA GLN A 6 -11.54 -10.97 13.51
C GLN A 6 -11.92 -11.15 12.02
N PRO A 7 -13.21 -11.18 11.62
CA PRO A 7 -13.57 -11.35 10.21
C PRO A 7 -13.08 -10.21 9.29
N PHE A 8 -13.00 -8.98 9.81
CA PHE A 8 -12.59 -7.81 9.03
C PHE A 8 -11.07 -7.66 8.92
N LEU A 9 -10.33 -8.27 9.85
CA LEU A 9 -8.86 -8.28 9.89
C LEU A 9 -8.25 -9.59 9.38
N GLU A 10 -9.07 -10.52 8.91
CA GLU A 10 -8.62 -11.78 8.32
C GLU A 10 -7.86 -11.51 7.01
N ASP A 11 -6.60 -11.93 6.96
CA ASP A 11 -5.75 -11.79 5.77
C ASP A 11 -6.21 -12.77 4.69
N LYS A 12 -6.86 -12.24 3.64
CA LYS A 12 -7.40 -13.06 2.56
C LYS A 12 -6.32 -13.83 1.80
N LYS A 13 -5.05 -13.41 1.88
CA LYS A 13 -3.93 -14.18 1.32
C LYS A 13 -3.75 -15.56 1.97
N GLN A 14 -4.12 -15.72 3.24
CA GLN A 14 -3.99 -17.00 3.96
C GLN A 14 -4.91 -18.09 3.40
N THR A 15 -5.98 -17.70 2.71
CA THR A 15 -6.91 -18.64 2.06
C THR A 15 -6.40 -19.16 0.71
N LEU A 16 -5.28 -18.63 0.23
CA LEU A 16 -4.71 -18.97 -1.06
C LEU A 16 -3.58 -19.99 -0.90
N ALA A 17 -3.40 -20.87 -1.89
CA ALA A 17 -2.26 -21.79 -1.97
C ALA A 17 -0.98 -21.06 -2.42
N LEU A 18 -0.48 -20.14 -1.59
CA LEU A 18 0.74 -19.35 -1.84
C LEU A 18 1.97 -19.99 -1.19
N ASN A 19 3.13 -19.88 -1.83
CA ASN A 19 4.42 -20.32 -1.28
C ASN A 19 5.00 -19.30 -0.28
N GLY A 20 4.23 -18.97 0.76
CA GLY A 20 4.57 -17.98 1.79
C GLY A 20 4.57 -18.51 3.23
N GLY A 21 3.90 -19.64 3.49
CA GLY A 21 3.65 -20.13 4.85
C GLY A 21 2.89 -19.10 5.69
N ASP A 22 3.17 -19.04 6.99
CA ASP A 22 2.52 -18.09 7.91
C ASP A 22 3.24 -16.74 8.03
N ASP A 23 4.33 -16.51 7.28
CA ASP A 23 5.04 -15.22 7.32
C ASP A 23 4.31 -14.18 6.45
N PRO A 24 3.76 -13.09 7.02
CA PRO A 24 3.01 -12.07 6.26
C PRO A 24 3.83 -11.42 5.14
N ILE A 25 5.14 -11.24 5.33
CA ILE A 25 6.03 -10.67 4.32
C ILE A 25 6.19 -11.64 3.15
N ARG A 26 6.42 -12.92 3.44
CA ARG A 26 6.54 -13.93 2.38
C ARG A 26 5.21 -14.11 1.66
N LEU A 27 4.08 -14.11 2.37
CA LEU A 27 2.74 -14.20 1.78
C LEU A 27 2.44 -13.04 0.83
N ILE A 28 2.68 -11.79 1.23
CA ILE A 28 2.40 -10.63 0.36
C ILE A 28 3.34 -10.59 -0.85
N LEU A 29 4.62 -10.95 -0.68
CA LEU A 29 5.56 -11.06 -1.80
C LEU A 29 5.19 -12.23 -2.73
N ALA A 30 4.75 -13.37 -2.20
CA ALA A 30 4.27 -14.50 -2.98
C ALA A 30 3.05 -14.10 -3.82
N TYR A 31 2.07 -13.42 -3.21
CA TYR A 31 0.91 -12.86 -3.90
C TYR A 31 1.32 -11.89 -5.02
N PHE A 32 2.28 -10.99 -4.79
CA PHE A 32 2.76 -10.08 -5.83
C PHE A 32 3.53 -10.79 -6.95
N SER A 33 4.18 -11.91 -6.66
CA SER A 33 4.98 -12.66 -7.63
C SER A 33 4.16 -13.53 -8.60
N THR A 34 2.89 -13.82 -8.28
CA THR A 34 2.04 -14.75 -9.05
C THR A 34 1.39 -14.13 -10.30
N ASP A 35 1.55 -12.82 -10.52
CA ASP A 35 1.08 -12.08 -11.71
C ASP A 35 -0.40 -12.23 -12.05
N ASN A 36 -1.24 -12.42 -11.04
CA ASN A 36 -2.68 -12.58 -11.17
C ASN A 36 -3.14 -13.63 -12.22
N GLN A 37 -2.26 -14.47 -12.78
CA GLN A 37 -2.62 -15.33 -13.92
C GLN A 37 -3.66 -16.39 -13.54
N ASN A 38 -3.81 -16.65 -12.23
CA ASN A 38 -4.86 -17.51 -11.68
C ASN A 38 -5.52 -16.95 -10.40
N ILE A 39 -5.06 -15.81 -9.88
CA ILE A 39 -5.56 -15.22 -8.64
C ILE A 39 -5.96 -13.79 -8.95
N ASP A 40 -7.25 -13.53 -8.85
CA ASP A 40 -7.81 -12.21 -9.05
C ASP A 40 -7.65 -11.35 -7.80
N GLU A 41 -7.83 -10.04 -7.94
CA GLU A 41 -7.80 -9.03 -6.87
C GLU A 41 -8.66 -9.44 -5.66
N LEU A 42 -8.07 -9.47 -4.47
CA LEU A 42 -8.66 -10.04 -3.25
C LEU A 42 -9.79 -9.20 -2.66
N GLU A 43 -9.85 -7.93 -3.05
CA GLU A 43 -10.91 -6.98 -2.70
C GLU A 43 -12.22 -7.25 -3.45
N LYS A 44 -12.22 -8.11 -4.48
CA LYS A 44 -13.42 -8.40 -5.26
C LYS A 44 -14.49 -9.14 -4.47
N LEU A 45 -15.75 -8.88 -4.84
CA LEU A 45 -16.95 -9.47 -4.23
C LEU A 45 -16.84 -10.99 -4.06
N LYS A 46 -16.26 -11.71 -5.03
CA LYS A 46 -16.17 -13.17 -5.02
C LYS A 46 -15.47 -13.74 -3.78
N TYR A 47 -14.52 -13.00 -3.19
CA TYR A 47 -13.79 -13.42 -1.99
C TYR A 47 -14.45 -12.93 -0.69
N ASN A 48 -15.31 -11.90 -0.75
CA ASN A 48 -15.80 -11.19 0.43
C ASN A 48 -17.33 -11.16 0.55
N LYS A 49 -18.07 -11.97 -0.23
CA LYS A 49 -19.55 -11.94 -0.34
C LYS A 49 -20.30 -11.79 0.98
N ALA A 50 -19.95 -12.61 1.99
CA ALA A 50 -20.64 -12.61 3.27
C ALA A 50 -20.46 -11.28 4.02
N LEU A 51 -19.22 -10.79 4.08
CA LEU A 51 -18.89 -9.52 4.74
C LEU A 51 -19.46 -8.33 3.96
N TYR A 52 -19.41 -8.35 2.63
CA TYR A 52 -19.97 -7.26 1.82
C TYR A 52 -21.49 -7.19 1.92
N ARG A 53 -22.18 -8.32 2.00
CA ARG A 53 -23.63 -8.31 2.28
C ARG A 53 -23.94 -7.69 3.64
N ARG A 54 -23.19 -8.09 4.68
CA ARG A 54 -23.33 -7.53 6.03
C ARG A 54 -23.11 -6.01 6.04
N LEU A 55 -22.16 -5.53 5.25
CA LEU A 55 -21.84 -4.09 5.17
C LEU A 55 -22.76 -3.32 4.21
N GLY A 56 -23.67 -3.98 3.49
CA GLY A 56 -24.49 -3.35 2.45
C GLY A 56 -23.70 -2.96 1.19
N TRP A 57 -22.56 -3.62 0.93
CA TRP A 57 -21.66 -3.38 -0.21
C TRP A 57 -21.81 -4.42 -1.34
N GLN A 58 -22.84 -5.28 -1.28
CA GLN A 58 -23.00 -6.38 -2.23
C GLN A 58 -23.26 -5.92 -3.68
N ASP A 59 -23.76 -4.70 -3.86
CA ASP A 59 -24.12 -4.13 -5.16
C ASP A 59 -23.03 -3.18 -5.71
N GLU A 60 -21.92 -3.01 -4.98
CA GLU A 60 -20.78 -2.21 -5.43
C GLU A 60 -19.98 -2.96 -6.51
N GLU A 61 -19.63 -2.27 -7.58
CA GLU A 61 -18.96 -2.86 -8.74
C GLU A 61 -17.44 -2.89 -8.62
N TRP A 62 -16.87 -1.82 -8.04
CA TRP A 62 -15.43 -1.56 -8.02
C TRP A 62 -14.93 -1.50 -6.58
N PHE A 63 -13.81 -2.17 -6.31
CA PHE A 63 -13.14 -2.14 -5.03
C PHE A 63 -11.65 -1.83 -5.22
N ASP A 64 -11.04 -1.28 -4.19
CA ASP A 64 -9.61 -1.04 -4.12
C ASP A 64 -9.10 -1.14 -2.68
N VAL A 65 -7.79 -1.19 -2.52
CA VAL A 65 -7.07 -1.13 -1.25
C VAL A 65 -6.82 0.33 -0.86
N ILE A 66 -7.20 0.70 0.38
CA ILE A 66 -7.02 2.06 0.91
C ILE A 66 -5.55 2.38 1.16
N SER A 67 -4.88 1.47 1.88
CA SER A 67 -3.48 1.60 2.29
C SER A 67 -2.63 0.52 1.63
N SER A 68 -1.95 0.88 0.54
CA SER A 68 -1.11 -0.03 -0.25
C SER A 68 0.26 -0.28 0.42
N PHE A 69 0.62 -1.56 0.58
CA PHE A 69 1.92 -1.95 1.13
C PHE A 69 3.10 -1.62 0.22
N TYR A 70 2.96 -1.86 -1.08
CA TYR A 70 4.12 -1.96 -1.99
C TYR A 70 4.91 -0.66 -2.08
N GLN A 71 4.21 0.47 -2.18
CA GLN A 71 4.86 1.77 -2.35
C GLN A 71 5.67 2.18 -1.12
N VAL A 72 5.09 2.04 0.08
CA VAL A 72 5.78 2.34 1.35
C VAL A 72 6.91 1.34 1.61
N TYR A 73 6.75 0.09 1.19
CA TYR A 73 7.80 -0.92 1.27
C TYR A 73 9.00 -0.57 0.39
N CYS A 74 8.77 -0.12 -0.85
CA CYS A 74 9.81 0.41 -1.73
C CYS A 74 10.55 1.60 -1.11
N CYS A 75 9.85 2.52 -0.45
CA CYS A 75 10.49 3.64 0.26
C CYS A 75 11.40 3.14 1.39
N GLY A 76 10.94 2.15 2.16
CA GLY A 76 11.76 1.50 3.21
C GLY A 76 13.00 0.81 2.67
N LEU A 77 12.88 0.12 1.52
CA LEU A 77 14.02 -0.54 0.86
C LEU A 77 15.08 0.48 0.41
N ALA A 78 14.66 1.60 -0.19
CA ALA A 78 15.58 2.67 -0.58
C ALA A 78 16.23 3.32 0.66
N TRP A 79 15.46 3.54 1.72
CA TRP A 79 15.96 4.11 2.97
C TRP A 79 17.01 3.23 3.65
N VAL A 80 16.78 1.93 3.77
CA VAL A 80 17.74 1.02 4.42
C VAL A 80 19.04 0.90 3.61
N CYS A 81 18.96 1.08 2.29
CA CYS A 81 20.13 1.16 1.41
C CYS A 81 20.83 2.52 1.44
N SER A 82 20.25 3.56 2.04
CA SER A 82 20.86 4.89 2.08
C SER A 82 22.20 4.85 2.83
N GLY A 83 23.27 5.31 2.18
CA GLY A 83 24.62 5.25 2.72
C GLY A 83 25.27 3.86 2.73
N LYS A 84 24.63 2.87 2.09
CA LYS A 84 25.18 1.52 1.90
C LYS A 84 25.40 1.22 0.43
N THR A 85 26.30 0.30 0.20
CA THR A 85 26.59 -0.28 -1.10
C THR A 85 26.07 -1.70 -1.15
N CYS A 86 26.05 -2.20 -2.36
CA CYS A 86 25.92 -3.60 -2.67
C CYS A 86 26.84 -4.48 -1.77
N ASN A 87 28.08 -4.05 -1.51
CA ASN A 87 29.10 -4.83 -0.78
C ASN A 87 28.77 -5.09 0.68
N ASP A 88 27.91 -4.27 1.28
CA ASP A 88 27.55 -4.35 2.69
C ASP A 88 26.59 -5.51 3.02
N TYR A 89 26.00 -6.16 2.02
CA TYR A 89 24.92 -7.15 2.23
C TYR A 89 25.36 -8.62 2.21
N GLY A 90 26.60 -8.94 1.82
CA GLY A 90 27.16 -10.30 1.87
C GLY A 90 26.35 -11.38 1.13
N ALA A 91 25.50 -10.98 0.18
CA ALA A 91 24.54 -11.84 -0.51
C ALA A 91 25.09 -12.35 -1.86
N ASP A 92 24.40 -13.32 -2.47
CA ASP A 92 24.75 -13.80 -3.80
C ASP A 92 24.60 -12.69 -4.85
N TRP A 93 25.71 -12.42 -5.52
CA TRP A 93 25.93 -11.44 -6.56
C TRP A 93 25.61 -11.95 -7.96
N SER A 94 25.22 -13.22 -8.10
CA SER A 94 24.80 -13.77 -9.40
C SER A 94 23.67 -12.95 -10.03
N ASP A 95 22.86 -12.27 -9.21
CA ASP A 95 21.80 -11.37 -9.63
C ASP A 95 22.22 -9.90 -9.82
N LEU A 96 23.37 -9.45 -9.28
CA LEU A 96 23.92 -8.08 -9.36
C LEU A 96 25.45 -8.06 -9.19
N ASP A 97 26.17 -7.34 -10.04
CA ASP A 97 27.59 -7.02 -9.83
C ASP A 97 27.74 -5.50 -9.78
N GLY A 98 27.18 -4.93 -8.70
CA GLY A 98 26.91 -3.50 -8.56
C GLY A 98 28.05 -2.68 -7.98
N GLY A 99 29.16 -3.31 -7.58
CA GLY A 99 30.28 -2.65 -6.91
C GLY A 99 29.82 -1.77 -5.73
N ASP A 100 30.19 -0.49 -5.78
CA ASP A 100 29.97 0.49 -4.71
C ASP A 100 28.60 1.22 -4.78
N LEU A 101 27.61 0.66 -5.49
CA LEU A 101 26.29 1.29 -5.64
C LEU A 101 25.23 0.65 -4.73
N PRO A 102 24.25 1.41 -4.21
CA PRO A 102 23.14 0.83 -3.45
C PRO A 102 22.22 -0.06 -4.32
N PRO A 103 21.67 -1.15 -3.77
CA PRO A 103 20.75 -2.03 -4.51
C PRO A 103 19.46 -1.33 -4.94
N PHE A 104 19.00 -0.34 -4.17
CA PHE A 104 17.78 0.41 -4.43
C PHE A 104 17.98 1.90 -4.21
N ARG A 105 17.23 2.70 -4.96
CA ARG A 105 17.12 4.13 -4.74
C ARG A 105 15.71 4.62 -4.99
N LEU A 106 15.35 5.67 -4.27
CA LEU A 106 14.15 6.47 -4.53
C LEU A 106 14.61 7.79 -5.14
N GLU A 107 14.14 8.08 -6.34
CA GLU A 107 14.45 9.33 -7.05
C GLU A 107 13.69 10.51 -6.45
N GLN A 108 14.11 11.74 -6.77
CA GLN A 108 13.43 12.95 -6.31
C GLN A 108 11.96 13.04 -6.79
N ASP A 109 11.66 12.48 -7.96
CA ASP A 109 10.31 12.39 -8.52
C ASP A 109 9.46 11.29 -7.86
N GLY A 110 10.03 10.50 -6.94
CA GLY A 110 9.37 9.39 -6.26
C GLY A 110 9.44 8.06 -7.02
N THR A 111 10.17 7.99 -8.14
CA THR A 111 10.40 6.76 -8.88
C THR A 111 11.31 5.84 -8.09
N PHE A 112 10.84 4.63 -7.81
CA PHE A 112 11.66 3.57 -7.23
C PHE A 112 12.43 2.83 -8.31
N LYS A 113 13.75 2.71 -8.15
CA LYS A 113 14.61 1.95 -9.05
C LYS A 113 15.42 0.94 -8.27
N ALA A 114 15.66 -0.20 -8.89
CA ALA A 114 16.65 -1.15 -8.40
C ALA A 114 17.81 -1.22 -9.36
N LEU A 115 18.98 -1.51 -8.81
CA LEU A 115 20.17 -1.79 -9.60
C LEU A 115 19.98 -3.14 -10.31
N PHE A 116 20.37 -3.21 -11.58
CA PHE A 116 20.50 -4.41 -12.41
C PHE A 116 21.86 -4.40 -13.10
N ARG A 117 22.40 -5.58 -13.41
CA ARG A 117 23.53 -5.74 -14.32
C ARG A 117 22.99 -5.82 -15.74
N LEU A 118 23.58 -5.09 -16.70
CA LEU A 118 23.73 -5.47 -18.13
C LEU A 118 24.20 -4.26 -18.97
N PRO A 119 25.20 -4.39 -19.86
CA PRO A 119 26.56 -4.91 -19.62
C PRO A 119 27.33 -4.15 -18.52
N ASP A 120 26.81 -3.00 -18.08
CA ASP A 120 27.29 -2.20 -16.93
C ASP A 120 26.19 -2.11 -15.85
N PRO A 121 26.49 -1.72 -14.60
CA PRO A 121 25.48 -1.48 -13.58
C PRO A 121 24.53 -0.34 -13.98
N GLN A 122 23.22 -0.61 -14.02
CA GLN A 122 22.20 0.41 -14.34
C GLN A 122 21.02 0.35 -13.37
N TYR A 123 20.54 1.52 -12.96
CA TYR A 123 19.28 1.64 -12.23
C TYR A 123 18.11 1.54 -13.19
N THR A 124 17.31 0.50 -13.03
CA THR A 124 16.14 0.26 -13.88
C THR A 124 14.87 0.23 -13.06
N PHE A 125 13.77 0.60 -13.72
CA PHE A 125 12.45 0.34 -13.17
C PHE A 125 12.20 -1.16 -13.14
N VAL A 126 11.70 -1.66 -12.01
CA VAL A 126 11.42 -3.09 -11.82
C VAL A 126 9.93 -3.26 -11.62
N LYS A 127 9.33 -4.13 -12.43
CA LYS A 127 7.95 -4.55 -12.21
C LYS A 127 7.81 -5.20 -10.84
N LYS A 128 6.72 -4.87 -10.14
CA LYS A 128 6.34 -5.40 -8.82
C LYS A 128 6.47 -6.92 -8.73
N LYS A 129 5.95 -7.66 -9.71
CA LYS A 129 6.07 -9.12 -9.82
C LYS A 129 7.53 -9.58 -9.78
N THR A 130 8.37 -8.99 -10.65
CA THR A 130 9.77 -9.37 -10.80
C THR A 130 10.54 -9.13 -9.50
N LEU A 131 10.33 -7.98 -8.87
CA LEU A 131 11.00 -7.62 -7.64
C LEU A 131 10.59 -8.57 -6.49
N ALA A 132 9.28 -8.81 -6.35
CA ALA A 132 8.76 -9.72 -5.32
C ALA A 132 9.31 -11.14 -5.49
N GLY A 133 9.35 -11.66 -6.72
CA GLY A 133 9.96 -12.96 -7.03
C GLY A 133 11.45 -13.03 -6.68
N LYS A 134 12.21 -11.95 -6.88
CA LYS A 134 13.63 -11.86 -6.49
C LYS A 134 13.81 -11.85 -4.96
N MET A 135 12.93 -11.17 -4.21
CA MET A 135 13.00 -11.13 -2.75
C MET A 135 12.63 -12.45 -2.07
N LEU A 136 11.82 -13.29 -2.72
CA LEU A 136 11.46 -14.61 -2.18
C LEU A 136 12.62 -15.62 -2.22
N LYS A 137 13.61 -15.38 -3.09
CA LYS A 137 14.82 -16.21 -3.22
C LYS A 137 15.82 -15.83 -2.12
N PRO A 138 16.18 -16.75 -1.20
CA PRO A 138 16.86 -16.42 0.06
C PRO A 138 18.30 -15.94 -0.07
N THR A 139 18.94 -16.19 -1.20
CA THR A 139 20.36 -15.87 -1.44
C THR A 139 20.56 -14.52 -2.12
N THR A 140 19.50 -13.90 -2.65
CA THR A 140 19.65 -12.68 -3.47
C THR A 140 19.88 -11.46 -2.60
N ILE A 141 20.60 -10.48 -3.14
CA ILE A 141 20.77 -9.17 -2.50
C ILE A 141 19.43 -8.48 -2.20
N TYR A 142 18.43 -8.63 -3.08
CA TYR A 142 17.08 -8.10 -2.85
C TYR A 142 16.44 -8.70 -1.58
N SER A 143 16.63 -10.00 -1.34
CA SER A 143 16.17 -10.67 -0.13
C SER A 143 16.96 -10.23 1.12
N ALA A 144 18.26 -9.97 0.99
CA ALA A 144 19.10 -9.50 2.09
C ALA A 144 18.66 -8.10 2.56
N VAL A 145 18.46 -7.18 1.63
CA VAL A 145 17.92 -5.84 1.94
C VAL A 145 16.53 -5.93 2.57
N SER A 146 15.65 -6.77 2.02
CA SER A 146 14.32 -7.03 2.59
C SER A 146 14.42 -7.50 4.05
N ARG A 147 15.27 -8.48 4.35
CA ARG A 147 15.48 -8.96 5.72
C ARG A 147 15.97 -7.86 6.66
N GLU A 148 16.90 -7.03 6.21
CA GLU A 148 17.39 -5.90 7.01
C GLU A 148 16.27 -4.90 7.30
N LEU A 149 15.49 -4.51 6.29
CA LEU A 149 14.35 -3.61 6.44
C LEU A 149 13.38 -4.14 7.50
N ILE A 150 13.00 -5.41 7.39
CA ILE A 150 12.06 -6.04 8.32
C ILE A 150 12.65 -6.17 9.74
N ALA A 151 13.96 -6.36 9.87
CA ALA A 151 14.62 -6.37 11.17
C ALA A 151 14.63 -4.98 11.83
N ARG A 152 14.76 -3.90 11.05
CA ARG A 152 14.77 -2.52 11.54
C ARG A 152 13.37 -1.93 11.74
N LYS A 153 12.37 -2.37 10.96
CA LYS A 153 10.99 -1.88 11.00
C LYS A 153 10.02 -3.05 10.94
N SER A 154 9.75 -3.66 12.09
CA SER A 154 8.84 -4.81 12.21
C SER A 154 7.39 -4.49 11.81
N GLN A 155 6.98 -3.21 11.83
CA GLN A 155 5.66 -2.71 11.40
C GLN A 155 5.27 -3.19 9.99
N TYR A 156 6.24 -3.41 9.08
CA TYR A 156 5.96 -3.97 7.76
C TYR A 156 5.30 -5.35 7.83
N ARG A 157 5.63 -6.19 8.82
CA ARG A 157 4.98 -7.50 8.99
C ARG A 157 3.49 -7.33 9.29
N GLU A 158 3.17 -6.38 10.14
CA GLU A 158 1.79 -6.07 10.50
C GLU A 158 1.04 -5.45 9.34
N LEU A 159 1.61 -4.46 8.65
CA LEU A 159 0.99 -3.88 7.47
C LEU A 159 0.75 -4.93 6.38
N ALA A 160 1.71 -5.85 6.14
CA ALA A 160 1.56 -6.92 5.16
C ALA A 160 0.37 -7.84 5.47
N ALA A 161 0.17 -8.19 6.75
CA ALA A 161 -0.98 -8.98 7.21
C ALA A 161 -2.30 -8.21 7.00
N LEU A 162 -2.29 -6.89 7.26
CA LEU A 162 -3.47 -6.03 7.17
C LEU A 162 -3.84 -5.60 5.74
N THR A 163 -2.91 -5.70 4.78
CA THR A 163 -3.07 -5.10 3.45
C THR A 163 -4.29 -5.66 2.69
N HIS A 164 -4.50 -6.97 2.73
CA HIS A 164 -5.60 -7.64 2.01
C HIS A 164 -6.65 -8.15 3.00
N THR A 165 -7.18 -7.22 3.79
CA THR A 165 -8.26 -7.45 4.75
C THR A 165 -9.46 -6.58 4.38
N VAL A 166 -10.68 -6.98 4.74
CA VAL A 166 -11.88 -6.16 4.45
C VAL A 166 -11.80 -4.78 5.10
N ALA A 167 -11.15 -4.67 6.26
CA ALA A 167 -10.88 -3.40 6.91
C ALA A 167 -10.01 -2.44 6.09
N ASN A 168 -9.26 -2.94 5.10
CA ASN A 168 -8.46 -2.13 4.18
C ASN A 168 -9.03 -2.08 2.75
N PHE A 169 -10.16 -2.77 2.49
CA PHE A 169 -10.87 -2.71 1.22
C PHE A 169 -11.95 -1.63 1.24
N MET A 170 -12.15 -0.99 0.09
CA MET A 170 -13.11 0.10 -0.05
C MET A 170 -13.79 -0.01 -1.41
N PRO A 171 -15.12 0.15 -1.48
CA PRO A 171 -15.77 0.50 -2.73
C PRO A 171 -15.15 1.77 -3.31
N CYS A 172 -15.09 1.92 -4.62
CA CYS A 172 -14.52 3.11 -5.25
C CYS A 172 -15.40 3.61 -6.40
N PRO A 173 -15.31 4.91 -6.78
CA PRO A 173 -16.27 5.53 -7.68
C PRO A 173 -16.41 4.81 -9.02
N CYS A 174 -15.28 4.46 -9.65
CA CYS A 174 -15.25 3.88 -10.99
C CYS A 174 -13.85 3.32 -11.32
N PHE A 175 -13.75 2.56 -12.40
CA PHE A 175 -12.48 2.01 -12.88
C PHE A 175 -11.41 3.09 -13.15
N SER A 176 -11.80 4.26 -13.69
CA SER A 176 -10.86 5.35 -13.99
C SER A 176 -10.25 5.96 -12.74
N TYR A 177 -10.99 5.98 -11.62
CA TYR A 177 -10.47 6.36 -10.31
C TYR A 177 -9.33 5.43 -9.87
N ASN A 178 -9.54 4.10 -9.94
CA ASN A 178 -8.52 3.12 -9.54
C ASN A 178 -7.26 3.23 -10.38
N ALA A 179 -7.43 3.35 -11.71
CA ALA A 179 -6.31 3.55 -12.62
C ALA A 179 -5.52 4.83 -12.29
N LEU A 180 -6.19 5.93 -11.96
CA LEU A 180 -5.54 7.18 -11.62
C LEU A 180 -4.81 7.10 -10.27
N LYS A 181 -5.46 6.55 -9.24
CA LYS A 181 -4.87 6.39 -7.90
C LYS A 181 -3.54 5.62 -7.95
N GLY A 182 -3.47 4.57 -8.75
CA GLY A 182 -2.27 3.74 -8.92
C GLY A 182 -1.19 4.31 -9.85
N THR A 183 -1.50 5.32 -10.68
CA THR A 183 -0.55 5.82 -11.70
C THR A 183 -0.09 7.26 -11.47
N ARG A 184 -0.82 8.07 -10.68
CA ARG A 184 -0.44 9.48 -10.47
C ARG A 184 0.67 9.63 -9.46
N GLU A 185 1.67 10.39 -9.87
CA GLU A 185 2.87 10.65 -9.08
C GLU A 185 2.58 11.45 -7.81
N GLN A 186 1.53 12.27 -7.80
CA GLN A 186 1.10 13.03 -6.62
C GLN A 186 0.27 12.22 -5.63
N VAL A 187 -0.30 11.08 -6.04
CA VAL A 187 -1.21 10.27 -5.22
C VAL A 187 -0.52 9.03 -4.69
N ARG A 188 0.23 8.31 -5.54
CA ARG A 188 1.03 7.13 -5.17
C ARG A 188 0.26 6.10 -4.34
N ASP A 189 -0.97 5.80 -4.73
CA ASP A 189 -1.90 4.90 -4.03
C ASP A 189 -2.41 5.34 -2.64
N PHE A 190 -2.17 6.57 -2.20
CA PHE A 190 -2.66 7.05 -0.90
C PHE A 190 -4.04 7.71 -1.01
N LEU A 191 -5.05 7.13 -0.33
CA LEU A 191 -6.40 7.69 -0.27
C LEU A 191 -6.46 9.16 0.21
N PRO A 192 -5.73 9.59 1.27
CA PRO A 192 -5.71 11.00 1.67
C PRO A 192 -5.28 11.94 0.54
N LEU A 193 -4.24 11.57 -0.21
CA LEU A 193 -3.77 12.34 -1.35
C LEU A 193 -4.73 12.30 -2.53
N MET A 194 -5.49 11.23 -2.67
CA MET A 194 -6.54 11.15 -3.69
C MET A 194 -7.69 12.14 -3.40
N ALA A 195 -8.05 12.33 -2.12
CA ALA A 195 -9.02 13.35 -1.71
C ALA A 195 -8.49 14.77 -1.99
N ASP A 196 -7.25 15.08 -1.62
CA ASP A 196 -6.61 16.36 -1.94
C ASP A 196 -6.50 16.59 -3.46
N TYR A 197 -6.20 15.53 -4.21
CA TYR A 197 -6.11 15.59 -5.67
C TYR A 197 -7.47 15.89 -6.31
N ALA A 198 -8.53 15.18 -5.90
CA ALA A 198 -9.89 15.42 -6.38
C ALA A 198 -10.34 16.87 -6.11
N GLU A 199 -10.02 17.38 -4.90
CA GLU A 199 -10.27 18.78 -4.54
C GLU A 199 -9.50 19.74 -5.46
N ARG A 200 -8.19 19.56 -5.63
CA ARG A 200 -7.33 20.43 -6.45
C ARG A 200 -7.71 20.43 -7.93
N GLN A 201 -8.15 19.30 -8.46
CA GLN A 201 -8.56 19.20 -9.88
C GLN A 201 -9.97 19.72 -10.14
N GLY A 202 -10.78 19.96 -9.10
CA GLY A 202 -12.19 20.31 -9.26
C GLY A 202 -13.00 19.19 -9.92
N ASN A 203 -12.63 17.92 -9.71
CA ASN A 203 -13.37 16.80 -10.28
C ASN A 203 -14.64 16.55 -9.46
N GLN A 204 -15.77 17.09 -9.92
CA GLN A 204 -17.03 17.05 -9.19
C GLN A 204 -17.54 15.63 -8.95
N GLU A 205 -17.38 14.72 -9.91
CA GLU A 205 -17.83 13.32 -9.76
C GLU A 205 -17.15 12.64 -8.57
N TRP A 206 -15.82 12.80 -8.46
CA TRP A 206 -15.07 12.22 -7.35
C TRP A 206 -15.31 12.95 -6.04
N LYS A 207 -15.45 14.28 -6.08
CA LYS A 207 -15.80 15.07 -4.91
C LYS A 207 -17.14 14.61 -4.34
N ASP A 208 -18.18 14.53 -5.17
CA ASP A 208 -19.51 14.06 -4.77
C ASP A 208 -19.43 12.64 -4.19
N TRP A 209 -18.68 11.74 -4.84
CA TRP A 209 -18.51 10.39 -4.31
C TRP A 209 -17.90 10.39 -2.90
N PHE A 210 -16.83 11.15 -2.66
CA PHE A 210 -16.23 11.24 -1.32
C PHE A 210 -17.20 11.86 -0.31
N LEU A 211 -17.92 12.91 -0.69
CA LEU A 211 -18.89 13.58 0.20
C LEU A 211 -20.02 12.66 0.63
N PHE A 212 -20.57 11.86 -0.30
CA PHE A 212 -21.74 11.01 -0.02
C PHE A 212 -21.41 9.65 0.60
N ASN A 213 -20.16 9.18 0.51
CA ASN A 213 -19.80 7.83 0.92
C ASN A 213 -18.87 7.73 2.13
N ARG A 214 -18.44 8.87 2.70
CA ARG A 214 -17.46 8.91 3.80
C ARG A 214 -17.87 8.04 4.99
N GLU A 215 -19.05 8.27 5.55
CA GLU A 215 -19.55 7.54 6.71
C GLU A 215 -19.98 6.11 6.32
N LYS A 216 -20.59 5.93 5.14
CA LYS A 216 -21.03 4.63 4.60
C LYS A 216 -19.86 3.63 4.54
N TYR A 217 -18.66 4.10 4.21
CA TYR A 217 -17.45 3.26 4.07
C TYR A 217 -16.43 3.44 5.20
N CYS A 218 -16.81 4.13 6.29
CA CYS A 218 -15.96 4.38 7.46
C CYS A 218 -14.60 5.00 7.09
N LEU A 219 -14.62 6.08 6.30
CA LEU A 219 -13.43 6.75 5.76
C LEU A 219 -13.02 7.99 6.56
N GLU A 220 -13.57 8.16 7.76
CA GLU A 220 -13.47 9.40 8.51
C GLU A 220 -12.04 9.75 8.95
N ASP A 221 -11.17 8.73 9.06
CA ASP A 221 -9.77 8.91 9.44
C ASP A 221 -8.85 9.20 8.24
N TYR A 222 -9.38 9.25 7.01
CA TYR A 222 -8.59 9.48 5.80
C TYR A 222 -8.76 10.88 5.21
N TYR A 223 -9.89 11.55 5.45
CA TYR A 223 -10.11 12.92 5.03
C TYR A 223 -11.21 13.60 5.87
N TYR A 224 -11.13 14.92 5.94
CA TYR A 224 -12.17 15.79 6.48
C TYR A 224 -13.04 16.35 5.37
N ILE A 225 -14.29 16.61 5.72
CA ILE A 225 -15.21 17.45 4.96
C ILE A 225 -15.37 18.75 5.74
N TYR A 226 -15.21 19.89 5.08
CA TYR A 226 -15.39 21.20 5.70
C TYR A 226 -16.12 22.15 4.75
N THR A 227 -16.78 23.16 5.31
CA THR A 227 -17.42 24.22 4.53
C THR A 227 -16.43 25.34 4.27
N GLY A 228 -16.22 25.69 3.01
CA GLY A 228 -15.31 26.75 2.59
C GLY A 228 -15.92 28.14 2.72
N GLU A 229 -15.13 29.16 2.38
CA GLU A 229 -15.60 30.55 2.32
C GLU A 229 -16.68 30.77 1.25
N ASP A 230 -16.70 29.93 0.21
CA ASP A 230 -17.72 29.91 -0.83
C ASP A 230 -19.04 29.22 -0.40
N HIS A 231 -19.12 28.81 0.88
CA HIS A 231 -20.23 28.08 1.47
C HIS A 231 -20.50 26.69 0.84
N THR A 232 -19.53 26.13 0.12
CA THR A 232 -19.61 24.78 -0.44
C THR A 232 -18.77 23.79 0.36
N ALA A 233 -19.01 22.49 0.15
CA ALA A 233 -18.27 21.43 0.82
C ALA A 233 -16.94 21.14 0.09
N HIS A 234 -15.87 21.05 0.87
CA HIS A 234 -14.52 20.75 0.39
C HIS A 234 -13.93 19.56 1.13
N LEU A 235 -12.98 18.91 0.46
CA LEU A 235 -12.23 17.78 0.99
C LEU A 235 -10.83 18.20 1.42
N LYS A 236 -10.35 17.61 2.52
CA LYS A 236 -8.95 17.71 2.96
C LYS A 236 -8.46 16.33 3.38
N GLY A 237 -7.46 15.80 2.71
CA GLY A 237 -6.77 14.57 3.11
C GLY A 237 -6.18 14.68 4.51
N ILE A 238 -6.29 13.61 5.29
CA ILE A 238 -5.61 13.46 6.57
C ILE A 238 -4.29 12.72 6.29
N PRO A 239 -3.13 13.40 6.35
CA PRO A 239 -1.86 12.84 5.91
C PRO A 239 -1.44 11.65 6.79
N PHE A 240 -0.73 10.67 6.22
CA PHE A 240 -0.16 9.53 6.96
C PHE A 240 1.13 9.90 7.71
N PHE A 241 1.82 10.96 7.31
CA PHE A 241 3.00 11.50 7.99
C PHE A 241 2.99 13.02 7.86
N ARG A 242 3.60 13.74 8.79
CA ARG A 242 3.35 15.18 9.00
C ARG A 242 3.53 16.05 7.75
N SER A 243 4.51 15.73 6.91
CA SER A 243 4.89 16.48 5.71
C SER A 243 4.19 15.98 4.44
N GLN A 244 3.34 14.95 4.51
CA GLN A 244 2.71 14.36 3.33
C GLN A 244 1.82 15.37 2.61
N SER A 245 2.01 15.48 1.29
CA SER A 245 1.23 16.35 0.41
C SER A 245 1.32 15.88 -1.05
N LEU A 246 0.58 16.52 -1.95
CA LEU A 246 0.68 16.22 -3.39
C LEU A 246 2.08 16.46 -3.98
N ASP A 247 2.87 17.33 -3.37
CA ASP A 247 4.25 17.64 -3.79
C ASP A 247 5.30 16.83 -3.01
N HIS A 248 4.91 16.22 -1.87
CA HIS A 248 5.72 15.28 -1.09
C HIS A 248 4.89 14.04 -0.71
N PRO A 249 4.59 13.17 -1.69
CA PRO A 249 3.59 12.10 -1.49
C PRO A 249 4.15 10.89 -0.73
N LEU A 250 5.46 10.67 -0.80
CA LEU A 250 6.15 9.49 -0.29
C LEU A 250 7.03 9.85 0.92
N PRO A 251 7.10 8.99 1.95
CA PRO A 251 8.05 9.17 3.03
C PRO A 251 9.49 8.99 2.52
N ARG A 252 10.38 9.88 2.94
CA ARG A 252 11.80 9.92 2.54
C ARG A 252 12.77 9.77 3.72
N THR A 253 12.32 10.04 4.94
CA THR A 253 13.14 9.87 6.16
C THR A 253 12.69 8.67 6.99
N GLU A 254 13.51 8.29 7.99
CA GLU A 254 13.16 7.22 8.93
C GLU A 254 11.91 7.58 9.75
N GLU A 255 11.80 8.84 10.16
CA GLU A 255 10.69 9.38 10.94
C GLU A 255 9.41 9.35 10.11
N GLU A 256 9.45 9.86 8.88
CA GLU A 256 8.28 9.85 7.98
C GLU A 256 7.82 8.42 7.66
N LEU A 257 8.77 7.48 7.47
CA LEU A 257 8.45 6.06 7.29
C LEU A 257 7.73 5.48 8.52
N THR A 258 8.22 5.82 9.72
CA THR A 258 7.62 5.35 10.98
C THR A 258 6.21 5.89 11.14
N GLU A 259 6.03 7.22 11.00
CA GLU A 259 4.71 7.86 11.06
C GLU A 259 3.75 7.25 10.05
N CYS A 260 4.20 7.08 8.80
CA CYS A 260 3.38 6.53 7.73
C CYS A 260 2.89 5.11 8.04
N LEU A 261 3.80 4.23 8.49
CA LEU A 261 3.46 2.85 8.85
C LEU A 261 2.50 2.80 10.04
N ASP A 262 2.78 3.56 11.09
CA ASP A 262 1.93 3.60 12.30
C ASP A 262 0.52 4.08 11.98
N GLU A 263 0.39 5.16 11.20
CA GLU A 263 -0.91 5.70 10.84
C GLU A 263 -1.68 4.77 9.88
N MET A 264 -1.02 4.12 8.91
CA MET A 264 -1.68 3.11 8.07
C MET A 264 -2.23 1.94 8.90
N ILE A 265 -1.40 1.37 9.78
CA ILE A 265 -1.79 0.25 10.64
C ILE A 265 -2.94 0.65 11.57
N LYS A 266 -2.78 1.78 12.27
CA LYS A 266 -3.79 2.32 13.19
C LYS A 266 -5.13 2.51 12.50
N ARG A 267 -5.16 3.16 11.33
CA ARG A 267 -6.43 3.45 10.63
C ARG A 267 -7.11 2.20 10.13
N ILE A 268 -6.37 1.20 9.63
CA ILE A 268 -6.97 -0.10 9.27
C ILE A 268 -7.63 -0.75 10.50
N ARG A 269 -6.96 -0.74 11.66
CA ARG A 269 -7.51 -1.30 12.90
C ARG A 269 -8.72 -0.55 13.42
N VAL A 270 -8.68 0.79 13.43
CA VAL A 270 -9.82 1.62 13.83
C VAL A 270 -11.00 1.41 12.88
N ARG A 271 -10.74 1.34 11.58
CA ARG A 271 -11.76 1.05 10.57
C ARG A 271 -12.38 -0.33 10.77
N ALA A 272 -11.60 -1.36 11.11
CA ALA A 272 -12.13 -2.67 11.46
C ALA A 272 -13.11 -2.59 12.65
N CYS A 273 -12.81 -1.78 13.68
CA CYS A 273 -13.72 -1.54 14.78
C CYS A 273 -15.04 -0.91 14.33
N ARG A 274 -14.98 0.12 13.48
CA ARG A 274 -16.19 0.77 12.94
C ARG A 274 -17.05 -0.19 12.13
N LEU A 275 -16.43 -0.92 11.20
CA LEU A 275 -17.12 -1.91 10.36
C LEU A 275 -17.76 -3.02 11.21
N SER A 276 -17.10 -3.45 12.28
CA SER A 276 -17.65 -4.47 13.18
C SER A 276 -18.90 -4.02 13.96
N GLY A 277 -19.06 -2.70 14.13
CA GLY A 277 -20.21 -2.09 14.81
C GLY A 277 -21.42 -1.87 13.91
N ILE A 278 -21.30 -2.12 12.59
CA ILE A 278 -22.43 -2.05 11.66
C ILE A 278 -23.34 -3.27 11.93
N PRO A 279 -24.65 -3.04 12.23
CA PRO A 279 -25.61 -4.12 12.43
C PRO A 279 -25.78 -4.99 11.19
N ASP A 280 -26.07 -6.27 11.40
CA ASP A 280 -26.37 -7.24 10.33
C ASP A 280 -27.70 -6.96 9.61
#